data_AF-A0A2K3LHB1-F1
#
_entry.id   AF-A0A2K3LHB1-F1
#
_cell.length_a   1.000
_cell.length_b   1.000
_cell.length_c   1.000
_cell.angle_alpha   90.00
_cell.angle_beta   90.00
_cell.angle_gamma   90.00
#
_symmetry.space_group_name_H-M   'P 1'
#
loop_
_entity.id
_entity.type
_entity.pdbx_description
1 polymer ?
#
loop_
_entity_poly.entity_id
_entity_poly.type
_entity_poly.pdbx_seq_one_letter_code
_entity_poly.pdbx_strand_id
1 'polypeptide(L)'
;RQWGAAYKISKEEDQEIALTYLEVREKQYDRKEYVDIFTELNAATPAVSGALVYIASPDKKVNVNYLGPASVEDIARSWLQVAYELVF
;
A
#
# COMPACT_ATOMS: atom_id res chain seq x y z
N ARG A 1 11.56 -3.68 -7.30
CA ARG A 1 11.78 -3.86 -5.84
C ARG A 1 11.30 -2.59 -5.17
N GLN A 2 10.61 -2.69 -4.04
CA GLN A 2 10.09 -1.54 -3.31
C GLN A 2 10.70 -1.54 -1.91
N TRP A 3 11.13 -0.36 -1.46
CA TRP A 3 11.58 -0.14 -0.09
C TRP A 3 10.42 0.42 0.73
N GLY A 4 10.33 0.00 1.99
CA GLY A 4 9.28 0.41 2.90
C GLY A 4 9.63 0.04 4.34
N ALA A 5 8.63 0.05 5.22
CA ALA A 5 8.76 -0.32 6.62
C ALA A 5 7.70 -1.36 7.00
N ALA A 6 8.07 -2.27 7.89
CA ALA A 6 7.15 -3.21 8.52
C ALA A 6 7.00 -2.83 10.01
N TYR A 7 5.77 -2.85 10.50
CA TYR A 7 5.45 -2.51 11.89
C TYR A 7 4.97 -3.75 12.63
N LYS A 8 5.53 -3.99 13.82
CA LYS A 8 5.08 -5.05 14.71
C LYS A 8 4.25 -4.45 15.84
N ILE A 9 3.01 -4.90 15.95
CA ILE A 9 2.15 -4.63 17.10
C ILE A 9 2.20 -5.87 17.98
N SER A 10 2.60 -5.72 19.24
CA SER A 10 2.94 -6.87 20.10
C SER A 10 1.81 -7.31 21.02
N LYS A 11 0.88 -6.42 21.38
CA LYS A 11 -0.29 -6.76 22.19
C LYS A 11 -1.45 -7.15 21.28
N GLU A 12 -2.18 -8.18 21.65
CA GLU A 12 -3.31 -8.71 20.88
C GLU A 12 -4.44 -7.67 20.75
N GLU A 13 -4.82 -7.01 21.84
CA GLU A 13 -5.84 -5.94 21.83
C GLU A 13 -5.45 -4.80 20.86
N ASP A 14 -4.18 -4.39 20.85
CA ASP A 14 -3.69 -3.35 19.95
C ASP A 14 -3.70 -3.83 18.48
N GLN A 15 -3.47 -5.13 18.24
CA GLN A 15 -3.54 -5.70 16.89
C GLN A 15 -4.97 -5.66 16.36
N GLU A 16 -5.96 -6.05 17.17
CA GLU A 16 -7.37 -6.01 16.78
C GLU A 16 -7.85 -4.58 16.48
N ILE A 17 -7.45 -3.61 17.32
CA ILE A 17 -7.76 -2.19 17.12
C ILE A 17 -7.11 -1.70 15.82
N ALA A 18 -5.83 -2.00 15.61
CA ALA A 18 -5.11 -1.56 14.41
C ALA A 18 -5.70 -2.18 13.13
N LEU A 19 -6.04 -3.48 13.15
CA LEU A 19 -6.69 -4.13 12.03
C LEU A 19 -8.04 -3.47 11.73
N THR A 20 -8.89 -3.26 12.74
CA THR A 20 -10.18 -2.60 12.57
C THR A 20 -10.05 -1.21 11.94
N TYR A 21 -9.07 -0.44 12.38
CA TYR A 21 -8.78 0.87 11.80
C TYR A 21 -8.29 0.78 10.35
N LEU A 22 -7.38 -0.14 10.06
CA LEU A 22 -6.83 -0.36 8.72
C LEU A 22 -7.89 -0.83 7.73
N GLU A 23 -8.84 -1.67 8.15
CA GLU A 23 -9.96 -2.09 7.30
C GLU A 23 -10.81 -0.91 6.82
N VAL A 24 -10.96 0.15 7.62
CA VAL A 24 -11.69 1.36 7.21
C VAL A 24 -10.82 2.27 6.35
N ARG A 25 -9.55 2.46 6.75
CA ARG A 25 -8.61 3.36 6.06
C ARG A 25 -8.28 2.86 4.66
N GLU A 26 -8.03 1.56 4.52
CA GLU A 26 -7.52 0.92 3.31
C GLU A 26 -8.62 0.24 2.48
N LYS A 27 -9.90 0.49 2.79
CA LYS A 27 -11.08 -0.11 2.15
C LYS A 27 -11.18 0.03 0.62
N GLN A 28 -10.38 0.93 0.04
CA GLN A 28 -10.32 1.16 -1.40
C GLN A 28 -9.34 0.21 -2.11
N TYR A 29 -8.52 -0.52 -1.37
CA TYR A 29 -7.67 -1.59 -1.88
C TYR A 29 -8.44 -2.92 -1.86
N ASP A 30 -8.23 -3.71 -2.91
CA ASP A 30 -9.04 -4.90 -3.20
C ASP A 30 -8.35 -6.21 -2.78
N ARG A 31 -7.08 -6.16 -2.36
CA ARG A 31 -6.33 -7.34 -1.91
C ARG A 31 -5.66 -7.12 -0.56
N LYS A 32 -5.62 -8.20 0.22
CA LYS A 32 -4.84 -8.35 1.45
C LYS A 32 -3.93 -9.56 1.28
N GLU A 33 -2.63 -9.35 1.40
CA GLU A 33 -1.62 -10.39 1.20
C GLU A 33 -0.65 -10.42 2.37
N TYR A 34 -0.05 -11.58 2.61
CA TYR A 34 1.03 -11.75 3.58
C TYR A 34 2.34 -11.95 2.83
N VAL A 35 3.30 -11.07 3.06
CA VAL A 35 4.56 -11.03 2.31
C VAL A 35 5.78 -11.14 3.21
N ASP A 36 6.86 -11.65 2.64
CA ASP A 36 8.17 -11.69 3.27
C ASP A 36 8.97 -10.42 2.98
N ILE A 37 9.58 -9.84 4.01
CA ILE A 37 10.34 -8.59 3.95
C ILE A 37 11.82 -8.88 4.14
N PHE A 38 12.63 -8.36 3.22
CA PHE A 38 14.09 -8.50 3.20
C PHE A 38 14.73 -7.14 3.39
N THR A 39 15.76 -7.06 4.24
CA THR A 39 16.54 -5.84 4.48
C THR A 39 17.74 -5.71 3.54
N GLU A 40 18.13 -6.81 2.90
CA GLU A 40 19.27 -6.87 1.98
C GLU A 40 18.85 -7.49 0.64
N LEU A 41 19.47 -7.01 -0.44
CA LEU A 41 19.08 -7.35 -1.81
C LEU A 41 19.24 -8.85 -2.15
N ASN A 42 20.18 -9.54 -1.50
CA ASN A 42 20.55 -10.93 -1.82
C ASN A 42 20.38 -11.87 -0.62
N ALA A 43 19.63 -11.46 0.41
CA ALA A 43 19.36 -12.31 1.56
C ALA A 43 18.55 -13.54 1.14
N ALA A 44 18.99 -14.72 1.59
CA ALA A 44 18.28 -15.98 1.37
C ALA A 44 17.10 -16.17 2.34
N THR A 45 17.11 -15.46 3.47
CA THR A 45 16.10 -15.53 4.53
C THR A 45 15.48 -14.16 4.76
N PRO A 46 14.15 -14.06 4.90
CA PRO A 46 13.50 -12.80 5.21
C PRO A 46 13.83 -12.34 6.63
N ALA A 47 13.90 -11.03 6.80
CA ALA A 47 14.03 -10.41 8.13
C ALA A 47 12.69 -10.47 8.90
N VAL A 48 11.57 -10.37 8.18
CA VAL A 48 10.22 -10.53 8.70
C VAL A 48 9.42 -11.37 7.71
N SER A 49 8.80 -12.45 8.17
CA SER A 49 7.88 -13.24 7.37
C SER A 49 6.43 -12.93 7.67
N GLY A 50 5.59 -13.04 6.65
CA GLY A 50 4.13 -12.91 6.80
C GLY A 50 3.68 -11.53 7.30
N ALA A 51 4.28 -10.45 6.80
CA ALA A 51 3.79 -9.10 7.04
C ALA A 51 2.53 -8.84 6.18
N LEU A 52 1.46 -8.34 6.80
CA LEU A 52 0.24 -7.97 6.09
C LEU A 52 0.47 -6.73 5.22
N VAL A 53 0.02 -6.78 3.97
CA VAL A 53 0.00 -5.65 3.04
C VAL A 53 -1.35 -5.56 2.32
N TYR A 54 -1.85 -4.33 2.20
CA TYR A 54 -3.02 -4.03 1.37
C TYR A 54 -2.55 -3.60 -0.02
N ILE A 55 -3.12 -4.18 -1.07
CA ILE A 55 -2.69 -3.97 -2.46
C ILE A 55 -3.89 -3.55 -3.30
N ALA A 56 -3.72 -2.45 -4.05
CA ALA A 56 -4.61 -2.07 -5.13
C ALA A 56 -4.17 -2.81 -6.41
N SER A 57 -4.98 -3.76 -6.88
CA SER A 57 -4.70 -4.50 -8.12
C SER A 57 -5.00 -3.65 -9.36
N PRO A 58 -4.46 -4.01 -10.54
CA PRO A 58 -4.77 -3.31 -11.78
C PRO A 58 -6.13 -3.70 -12.39
N ASP A 59 -6.90 -4.58 -11.74
CA ASP A 59 -8.22 -4.99 -12.25
C ASP A 59 -9.26 -3.92 -11.95
N LYS A 60 -9.62 -3.15 -12.99
CA LYS A 60 -10.59 -2.05 -12.91
C LYS A 60 -12.00 -2.49 -12.51
N LYS A 61 -12.32 -3.79 -12.56
CA LYS A 61 -13.63 -4.30 -12.10
C LYS A 61 -13.75 -4.27 -10.58
N VAL A 62 -12.64 -4.46 -9.87
CA VAL A 62 -12.58 -4.53 -8.41
C VAL A 62 -11.94 -3.27 -7.82
N ASN A 63 -10.89 -2.75 -8.46
CA ASN A 63 -10.24 -1.49 -8.11
C ASN A 63 -10.65 -0.39 -9.09
N VAL A 64 -11.80 0.21 -8.84
CA VAL A 64 -12.34 1.30 -9.67
C VAL A 64 -11.45 2.55 -9.68
N ASN A 65 -10.55 2.69 -8.71
CA ASN A 65 -9.63 3.82 -8.62
C ASN A 65 -8.35 3.61 -9.46
N TYR A 66 -8.13 2.43 -10.03
CA TYR A 66 -6.99 2.20 -10.90
C TYR A 66 -7.16 2.91 -12.25
N LEU A 67 -6.38 3.97 -12.47
CA LEU A 67 -6.45 4.75 -13.71
C LEU A 67 -5.74 4.06 -14.88
N GLY A 68 -4.83 3.14 -14.61
CA GLY A 68 -3.99 2.50 -15.61
C GLY A 68 -2.54 3.00 -15.57
N PRO A 69 -1.65 2.40 -16.38
CA PRO A 69 -0.32 2.92 -16.58
C PRO A 69 -0.37 4.27 -17.29
N ALA A 70 0.53 5.18 -16.94
CA ALA A 70 0.68 6.48 -17.56
C ALA A 70 2.17 6.86 -17.59
N SER A 71 2.53 7.83 -18.44
CA SER A 71 3.89 8.39 -18.44
C SER A 71 4.15 9.16 -17.14
N VAL A 72 5.42 9.32 -16.77
CA VAL A 72 5.80 10.12 -15.60
C VAL A 72 5.34 11.57 -15.78
N GLU A 73 5.40 12.08 -17.00
CA GLU A 73 4.99 13.43 -17.37
C GLU A 73 3.49 13.64 -17.20
N ASP A 74 2.66 12.69 -17.63
CA ASP A 74 1.19 12.75 -17.43
C ASP A 74 0.83 12.70 -15.94
N ILE A 75 1.48 11.81 -15.18
CA ILE A 75 1.28 11.71 -13.74
C ILE A 75 1.64 13.03 -13.06
N ALA A 76 2.82 13.58 -13.35
CA ALA A 76 3.28 14.84 -12.78
C ALA A 76 2.34 16.02 -13.10
N ARG A 77 1.85 16.12 -14.34
CA ARG A 77 0.85 17.12 -14.73
C ARG A 77 -0.44 17.00 -13.92
N SER A 78 -0.95 15.78 -13.75
CA SER A 78 -2.17 15.54 -12.98
C SER A 78 -2.03 16.00 -11.52
N TRP A 79 -0.88 15.74 -10.89
CA TRP A 79 -0.63 16.17 -9.50
C TRP A 79 -0.60 17.69 -9.35
N LEU A 80 0.01 18.41 -10.30
CA LEU A 80 0.05 19.88 -10.27
C LEU A 80 -1.35 20.48 -10.38
N GLN A 81 -2.19 19.92 -11.24
CA GLN A 81 -3.58 20.38 -11.40
C GLN A 81 -4.38 20.17 -10.12
N VAL A 82 -4.33 18.95 -9.54
CA VAL A 82 -5.05 18.64 -8.30
C VAL A 82 -4.56 19.50 -7.14
N ALA A 83 -3.25 19.72 -7.02
CA ALA A 83 -2.71 20.59 -5.98
C ALA A 83 -3.18 22.03 -6.13
N TYR A 84 -3.30 22.54 -7.36
CA TYR A 84 -3.80 23.88 -7.62
C TYR A 84 -5.27 24.03 -7.19
N GLU A 85 -6.12 23.07 -7.53
CA GLU A 85 -7.56 23.05 -7.17
C GLU A 85 -7.83 22.90 -5.66
N LEU A 86 -6.86 22.39 -4.89
CA LEU A 86 -6.97 22.29 -3.43
C LEU A 86 -6.45 23.53 -2.71
N VAL A 87 -5.67 24.38 -3.38
CA VAL A 87 -5.01 25.56 -2.80
C VAL A 87 -5.65 26.88 -3.24
N PHE A 88 -6.37 26.89 -4.37
CA PHE A 88 -7.09 28.04 -4.92
C PHE A 88 -8.55 27.70 -5.22
#